data_AF-A0A8I3AQW5-F1
#
_entry.id   AF-A0A8I3AQW5-F1
#
_cell.length_a   1.000
_cell.length_b   1.000
_cell.length_c   1.000
_cell.angle_alpha   90.00
_cell.angle_beta   90.00
_cell.angle_gamma   90.00
#
_symmetry.space_group_name_H-M   'P 1'
#
loop_
_entity.id
_entity.type
_entity.pdbx_description
1 polymer ?
#
loop_
_entity_poly.entity_id
_entity_poly.type
_entity_poly.pdbx_seq_one_letter_code
_entity_poly.pdbx_strand_id
1 'polypeptide(L)'
;MRAASTRSRPRATPRPTRPAPEVADYFTRAFGLFRTLNTYAVLAEADIVPSRVHKYPIKAIEGALEKHTGGKVVLRCSGRGGSVLHEAWYAFFVRGSLQTGDFVPAETYGEHGDARNCGEEVWYLPKVCRLPGGCAGDGEL
;
A
#
# COMPACT_ATOMS: atom_id res chain seq x y z
N MET A 1 -68.57 -27.42 -7.92
CA MET A 1 -67.20 -27.07 -8.36
C MET A 1 -66.77 -25.81 -7.61
N ARG A 2 -65.86 -25.89 -6.62
CA ARG A 2 -65.33 -24.72 -5.91
C ARG A 2 -63.97 -24.36 -6.53
N ALA A 3 -63.87 -23.15 -7.05
CA ALA A 3 -62.63 -22.63 -7.64
C ALA A 3 -61.52 -22.55 -6.57
N ALA A 4 -60.34 -23.07 -6.91
CA ALA A 4 -59.15 -22.93 -6.07
C ALA A 4 -58.65 -21.48 -6.13
N SER A 5 -58.67 -20.79 -5.00
CA SER A 5 -58.13 -19.44 -4.85
C SER A 5 -56.61 -19.50 -4.74
N THR A 6 -55.91 -19.21 -5.84
CA THR A 6 -54.45 -19.05 -5.89
C THR A 6 -54.04 -17.82 -5.08
N ARG A 7 -53.56 -18.00 -3.84
CA ARG A 7 -52.88 -16.93 -3.09
C ARG A 7 -51.54 -16.65 -3.76
N SER A 8 -51.43 -15.50 -4.43
CA SER A 8 -50.13 -14.97 -4.83
C SER A 8 -49.29 -14.72 -3.57
N ARG A 9 -48.09 -15.30 -3.52
CA ARG A 9 -47.12 -15.00 -2.46
C ARG A 9 -46.67 -13.54 -2.63
N PRO A 10 -46.72 -12.70 -1.58
CA PRO A 10 -46.16 -11.36 -1.66
C PRO A 10 -44.66 -11.47 -1.96
N ARG A 11 -44.20 -10.76 -2.99
CA ARG A 11 -42.79 -10.66 -3.33
C ARG A 11 -42.08 -10.00 -2.16
N ALA A 12 -41.13 -10.70 -1.54
CA ALA A 12 -40.33 -10.14 -0.46
C ALA A 12 -39.63 -8.87 -0.98
N THR A 13 -39.91 -7.74 -0.32
CA THR A 13 -39.19 -6.49 -0.59
C THR A 13 -37.73 -6.68 -0.17
N PRO A 14 -36.75 -6.32 -1.01
CA PRO A 14 -35.35 -6.36 -0.61
C PRO A 14 -35.17 -5.49 0.63
N ARG A 15 -34.48 -6.02 1.65
CA ARG A 15 -34.19 -5.29 2.88
C ARG A 15 -33.32 -4.07 2.54
N PRO A 16 -33.58 -2.90 3.14
CA PRO A 16 -32.70 -1.75 2.96
C PRO A 16 -31.28 -2.12 3.40
N THR A 17 -30.30 -1.87 2.54
CA THR A 17 -28.88 -2.04 2.86
C THR A 17 -28.54 -1.10 4.02
N ARG A 18 -28.07 -1.65 5.14
CA ARG A 18 -27.51 -0.81 6.21
C ARG A 18 -26.21 -0.19 5.70
N PRO A 19 -25.95 1.10 5.98
CA PRO A 19 -24.63 1.64 5.77
C PRO A 19 -23.59 0.76 6.49
N ALA A 20 -22.42 0.56 5.88
CA ALA A 20 -21.29 -0.16 6.44
C ALA A 20 -20.23 0.87 6.88
N PRO A 21 -20.44 1.59 7.99
CA PRO A 21 -19.56 2.67 8.44
C PRO A 21 -18.13 2.20 8.66
N GLU A 22 -17.93 0.95 9.10
CA GLU A 22 -16.62 0.34 9.34
C GLU A 22 -15.76 0.26 8.08
N VAL A 23 -16.38 0.12 6.90
CA VAL A 23 -15.67 0.08 5.62
C VAL A 23 -15.14 1.47 5.29
N ALA A 24 -15.98 2.50 5.43
CA ALA A 24 -15.57 3.89 5.21
C ALA A 24 -14.48 4.33 6.20
N ASP A 25 -14.61 3.92 7.47
CA ASP A 25 -13.63 4.21 8.51
C ASP A 25 -12.28 3.56 8.21
N TYR A 26 -12.26 2.29 7.78
CA TYR A 26 -11.04 1.59 7.36
C TYR A 26 -10.30 2.34 6.25
N PHE A 27 -10.98 2.72 5.16
CA PHE A 27 -10.34 3.44 4.06
C PHE A 27 -9.84 4.81 4.49
N THR A 28 -10.62 5.53 5.30
CA THR A 28 -10.21 6.83 5.86
C THR A 28 -8.94 6.67 6.69
N ARG A 29 -8.89 5.65 7.57
CA ARG A 29 -7.75 5.39 8.44
C ARG A 29 -6.51 4.96 7.66
N ALA A 30 -6.68 4.04 6.71
CA ALA A 30 -5.60 3.54 5.86
C ALA A 30 -5.00 4.67 5.00
N PHE A 31 -5.84 5.50 4.39
CA PHE A 31 -5.38 6.64 3.61
C PHE A 31 -4.70 7.69 4.48
N GLY A 32 -5.23 7.96 5.68
CA GLY A 32 -4.61 8.84 6.66
C GLY A 32 -3.18 8.40 7.01
N LEU A 33 -2.99 7.11 7.31
CA LEU A 33 -1.66 6.55 7.55
C LEU A 33 -0.76 6.62 6.30
N PHE A 34 -1.27 6.23 5.13
CA PHE A 34 -0.52 6.26 3.87
C PHE A 34 0.06 7.65 3.56
N ARG A 35 -0.70 8.72 3.84
CA ARG A 35 -0.23 10.10 3.63
C ARG A 35 0.97 10.48 4.49
N THR A 36 1.17 9.82 5.63
CA THR A 36 2.36 10.04 6.48
C THR A 36 3.60 9.30 5.97
N LEU A 37 3.44 8.36 5.03
CA LEU A 37 4.48 7.48 4.51
C LEU A 37 4.83 7.84 3.07
N ASN A 38 5.20 9.10 2.83
CA ASN A 38 5.52 9.59 1.49
C ASN A 38 6.84 9.01 0.97
N THR A 39 6.78 7.76 0.56
CA THR A 39 7.94 6.93 0.16
C THR A 39 8.72 7.57 -0.98
N TYR A 40 8.04 8.18 -1.95
CA TYR A 40 8.72 8.83 -3.07
C TYR A 40 9.54 10.03 -2.64
N ALA A 41 8.95 10.94 -1.84
CA ALA A 41 9.67 12.14 -1.39
C ALA A 41 10.91 11.78 -0.57
N VAL A 42 10.80 10.80 0.32
CA VAL A 42 11.93 10.32 1.14
C VAL A 42 13.06 9.74 0.28
N LEU A 43 12.73 8.97 -0.76
CA LEU A 43 13.72 8.43 -1.67
C LEU A 43 14.35 9.53 -2.53
N ALA A 44 13.55 10.48 -3.02
CA ALA A 44 14.04 11.61 -3.80
C ALA A 44 14.99 12.51 -2.99
N GLU A 45 14.72 12.74 -1.71
CA GLU A 45 15.63 13.47 -0.80
C GLU A 45 16.99 12.76 -0.60
N ALA A 46 17.06 11.46 -0.88
CA ALA A 46 18.28 10.65 -0.87
C ALA A 46 18.88 10.44 -2.27
N ASP A 47 18.45 11.22 -3.27
CA ASP A 47 18.84 11.10 -4.68
C ASP A 47 18.48 9.74 -5.32
N ILE A 48 17.48 9.04 -4.76
CA ILE A 48 16.94 7.77 -5.27
C ILE A 48 15.66 8.06 -6.05
N VAL A 49 15.83 8.46 -7.31
CA VAL A 49 14.72 8.76 -8.23
C VAL A 49 14.51 7.64 -9.26
N PRO A 50 13.30 7.50 -9.82
CA PRO A 50 13.05 6.49 -10.85
C PRO A 50 13.99 6.66 -12.04
N SER A 51 14.75 5.62 -12.38
CA SER A 51 15.75 5.63 -13.45
C SER A 51 15.72 4.35 -14.28
N ARG A 52 16.04 4.50 -15.57
CA ARG A 52 16.30 3.38 -16.49
C ARG A 52 17.79 3.09 -16.67
N VAL A 53 18.65 3.92 -16.08
CA VAL A 53 20.11 3.90 -16.28
C VAL A 53 20.82 3.50 -14.99
N HIS A 54 20.30 3.93 -13.84
CA HIS A 54 20.89 3.67 -12.53
C HIS A 54 20.15 2.57 -11.77
N LYS A 55 20.94 1.72 -11.10
CA LYS A 55 20.48 0.83 -10.04
C LYS A 55 20.86 1.43 -8.69
N TYR A 56 20.12 1.03 -7.67
CA TYR A 56 20.37 1.46 -6.31
C TYR A 56 20.67 0.26 -5.41
N PRO A 57 21.64 0.38 -4.49
CA PRO A 57 21.84 -0.61 -3.45
C PRO A 57 20.60 -0.72 -2.57
N ILE A 58 20.10 -1.93 -2.33
CA ILE A 58 18.88 -2.15 -1.54
C ILE A 58 19.00 -1.56 -0.13
N LYS A 59 20.19 -1.63 0.47
CA LYS A 59 20.47 -1.06 1.81
C LYS A 59 20.35 0.46 1.85
N ALA A 60 20.62 1.14 0.74
CA ALA A 60 20.46 2.59 0.65
C ALA A 60 18.97 2.97 0.67
N ILE A 61 18.16 2.21 -0.06
CA ILE A 61 16.70 2.37 -0.08
C ILE A 61 16.12 2.08 1.33
N GLU A 62 16.49 0.94 1.93
CA GLU A 62 16.08 0.57 3.29
C GLU A 62 16.46 1.66 4.29
N GLY A 63 17.72 2.09 4.29
CA GLY A 63 18.22 3.11 5.21
C GLY A 63 17.52 4.47 5.07
N ALA A 64 17.24 4.92 3.85
CA ALA A 64 16.51 6.17 3.62
C ALA A 64 15.09 6.09 4.21
N LEU A 65 14.38 4.98 3.96
CA LEU A 65 13.01 4.80 4.44
C LEU A 65 12.95 4.60 5.97
N GLU A 66 13.80 3.75 6.54
CA GLU A 66 13.86 3.50 7.98
C GLU A 66 14.22 4.78 8.76
N LYS A 67 15.13 5.63 8.21
CA LYS A 67 15.49 6.91 8.83
C LYS A 67 14.30 7.88 8.92
N HIS A 68 13.41 7.87 7.92
CA HIS A 68 12.25 8.74 7.91
C HIS A 68 11.11 8.20 8.79
N THR A 69 10.82 6.91 8.70
CA THR A 69 9.67 6.32 9.41
C THR A 69 9.97 6.00 10.87
N GLY A 70 11.24 5.87 11.25
CA GLY A 70 11.67 5.43 12.59
C GLY A 70 11.40 3.95 12.86
N GLY A 71 10.96 3.20 11.85
CA GLY A 71 10.67 1.77 11.94
C GLY A 71 11.27 1.00 10.78
N LYS A 72 11.29 -0.31 10.93
CA LYS A 72 11.80 -1.27 9.97
C LYS A 72 10.91 -1.36 8.73
N VAL A 73 11.55 -1.50 7.56
CA VAL A 73 10.87 -1.53 6.26
C VAL A 73 11.26 -2.77 5.48
N VAL A 74 10.26 -3.51 5.02
CA VAL A 74 10.47 -4.69 4.17
C VAL A 74 10.24 -4.30 2.72
N LEU A 75 11.24 -4.52 1.88
CA LEU A 75 11.14 -4.29 0.45
C LEU A 75 10.93 -5.62 -0.28
N ARG A 76 9.99 -5.60 -1.21
CA ARG A 76 9.75 -6.72 -2.12
C ARG A 76 10.08 -6.28 -3.53
N CYS A 77 10.76 -7.17 -4.23
CA CYS A 77 11.19 -6.95 -5.59
C CYS A 77 10.59 -7.97 -6.54
N SER A 78 10.47 -7.56 -7.78
CA SER A 78 10.01 -8.36 -8.90
C SER A 78 11.15 -8.55 -9.91
N GLY A 79 10.85 -9.22 -11.02
CA GLY A 79 11.82 -9.52 -12.06
C GLY A 79 12.77 -10.65 -11.69
N ARG A 80 13.64 -11.02 -12.64
CA ARG A 80 14.61 -12.10 -12.45
C ARG A 80 15.58 -11.72 -11.33
N GLY A 81 15.71 -12.62 -10.34
CA GLY A 81 16.60 -12.43 -9.19
C GLY A 81 16.19 -11.28 -8.26
N GLY A 82 14.93 -10.83 -8.28
CA GLY A 82 14.47 -9.75 -7.40
C GLY A 82 15.14 -8.41 -7.70
N SER A 83 15.30 -8.09 -8.98
CA SER A 83 16.10 -6.97 -9.47
C SER A 83 15.31 -5.68 -9.69
N VAL A 84 13.99 -5.66 -9.50
CA VAL A 84 13.17 -4.46 -9.70
C VAL A 84 12.34 -4.18 -8.45
N LEU A 85 12.48 -2.99 -7.87
CA LEU A 85 11.69 -2.57 -6.71
C LEU A 85 10.19 -2.61 -7.02
N HIS A 86 9.39 -3.26 -6.16
CA HIS A 86 7.96 -3.48 -6.41
C HIS A 86 7.06 -3.03 -5.26
N GLU A 87 7.37 -3.41 -4.01
CA GLU A 87 6.57 -3.04 -2.84
C GLU A 87 7.47 -2.56 -1.69
N ALA A 88 6.90 -1.67 -0.87
CA ALA A 88 7.46 -1.26 0.41
C ALA A 88 6.41 -1.50 1.50
N TRP A 89 6.79 -2.29 2.50
CA TRP A 89 5.92 -2.71 3.59
C TRP A 89 6.40 -2.05 4.88
N TYR A 90 5.49 -1.30 5.51
CA TYR A 90 5.72 -0.62 6.77
C TYR A 90 4.88 -1.31 7.84
N ALA A 91 5.53 -1.88 8.85
CA ALA A 91 4.86 -2.53 9.95
C ALA A 91 4.67 -1.57 11.13
N PHE A 92 3.48 -1.61 11.73
CA PHE A 92 3.14 -0.81 12.90
C PHE A 92 2.50 -1.68 13.97
N PHE A 93 2.84 -1.43 15.22
CA PHE A 93 2.02 -1.81 16.36
C PHE A 93 0.92 -0.77 16.56
N VAL A 94 -0.29 -1.22 16.90
CA VAL A 94 -1.41 -0.33 17.18
C VAL A 94 -1.61 -0.24 18.67
N ARG A 95 -1.56 0.98 19.22
CA ARG A 95 -1.86 1.25 20.62
C ARG A 95 -3.29 1.75 20.74
N GLY A 96 -4.19 0.89 21.20
CA GLY A 96 -5.62 1.16 21.32
C GLY A 96 -6.42 0.61 20.15
N SER A 97 -7.51 1.29 19.76
CA SER A 97 -8.36 0.89 18.64
C SER A 97 -7.70 1.19 17.30
N LEU A 98 -7.90 0.35 16.27
CA LEU A 98 -7.40 0.61 14.92
C LEU A 98 -7.92 1.96 14.36
N GLN A 99 -9.14 2.36 14.72
CA GLN A 99 -9.79 3.55 14.15
C GLN A 99 -9.30 4.87 14.77
N THR A 100 -8.91 4.86 16.05
CA THR A 100 -8.60 6.09 16.80
C THR A 100 -7.30 6.06 17.58
N GLY A 101 -6.70 4.88 17.74
CA GLY A 101 -5.44 4.67 18.46
C GLY A 101 -4.23 4.98 17.60
N ASP A 102 -3.05 4.88 18.21
CA ASP A 102 -1.80 5.34 17.59
C ASP A 102 -1.08 4.22 16.85
N PHE A 103 -0.51 4.54 15.68
CA PHE A 103 0.40 3.66 14.96
C PHE A 103 1.83 3.91 15.43
N VAL A 104 2.43 2.90 16.05
CA VAL A 104 3.81 2.91 16.52
C VAL A 104 4.66 2.10 15.54
N PRO A 105 5.65 2.69 14.85
CA PRO A 105 6.50 1.95 13.91
C PRO A 105 7.17 0.75 14.58
N ALA A 106 7.21 -0.39 13.89
CA ALA A 106 7.86 -1.59 14.41
C ALA A 106 9.39 -1.48 14.25
N GLU A 107 10.13 -1.59 15.36
CA GLU A 107 11.61 -1.52 15.34
C GLU A 107 12.28 -2.87 15.02
N THR A 108 11.52 -3.96 15.07
CA THR A 108 12.00 -5.31 14.77
C THR A 108 11.02 -6.05 13.88
N TYR A 109 11.55 -7.02 13.15
CA TYR A 109 10.82 -7.79 12.15
C TYR A 109 10.05 -8.99 12.75
N GLY A 110 10.17 -9.27 14.05
CA GLY A 110 9.79 -10.59 14.58
C GLY A 110 10.61 -11.72 13.93
N GLU A 111 10.25 -12.97 14.16
CA GLU A 111 11.05 -14.14 13.72
C GLU A 111 11.07 -14.35 12.19
N HIS A 112 10.08 -13.83 11.46
CA HIS A 112 9.90 -14.06 10.02
C HIS A 112 9.59 -12.80 9.20
N GLY A 113 9.59 -11.61 9.80
CA GLY A 113 9.14 -10.41 9.13
C GLY A 113 10.19 -9.70 8.28
N ASP A 114 11.44 -10.17 8.24
CA ASP A 114 12.52 -9.57 7.44
C ASP A 114 12.70 -10.25 6.08
N ALA A 115 11.77 -11.13 5.72
CA ALA A 115 11.79 -11.91 4.48
C ALA A 115 11.65 -11.01 3.23
N ARG A 116 12.78 -10.43 2.79
CA ARG A 116 12.92 -9.76 1.50
C ARG A 116 13.35 -10.74 0.42
N ASN A 117 12.96 -10.45 -0.83
CA ASN A 117 13.36 -11.21 -2.00
C ASN A 117 14.18 -10.39 -3.01
N CYS A 118 14.62 -9.19 -2.60
CA CYS A 118 15.42 -8.28 -3.42
C CYS A 118 16.88 -8.74 -3.51
N GLY A 119 17.49 -8.51 -4.68
CA GLY A 119 18.94 -8.59 -4.84
C GLY A 119 19.66 -7.45 -4.12
N GLU A 120 21.00 -7.47 -4.12
CA GLU A 120 21.81 -6.42 -3.49
C GLU A 120 21.63 -5.05 -4.18
N GLU A 121 21.38 -5.08 -5.49
CA GLU A 121 21.08 -3.90 -6.30
C GLU A 121 19.78 -4.08 -7.07
N VAL A 122 18.98 -3.02 -7.11
CA VAL A 122 17.65 -3.04 -7.73
C VAL A 122 17.42 -1.84 -8.63
N TRP A 123 16.61 -2.04 -9.66
CA TRP A 123 16.05 -1.01 -10.51
C TRP A 123 14.86 -0.36 -9.82
N TYR A 124 14.86 0.97 -9.74
CA TYR A 124 13.65 1.74 -9.45
C TYR A 124 13.15 2.35 -10.76
N LEU A 125 12.23 1.67 -11.45
CA LEU A 125 11.85 2.06 -12.81
C LEU A 125 10.81 3.20 -12.83
N PRO A 126 10.90 4.14 -13.79
CA PRO A 126 9.87 5.15 -14.01
C PRO A 126 8.51 4.52 -14.31
N LYS A 127 7.45 5.08 -13.72
CA LYS A 127 6.08 4.67 -14.00
C LYS A 127 5.75 4.97 -15.47
N VAL A 128 5.12 4.01 -16.15
CA VAL A 128 4.70 4.16 -17.54
C VAL A 128 3.20 4.44 -17.55
N CYS A 129 2.80 5.60 -18.04
CA CYS A 129 1.39 5.96 -18.11
C CYS A 129 0.79 5.43 -19.41
N ARG A 130 -0.12 4.44 -19.28
CA ARG A 130 -0.81 3.80 -20.41
C ARG A 130 -2.28 4.23 -20.56
N LEU A 131 -2.70 5.31 -19.87
CA LEU A 131 -4.08 5.79 -19.91
C LEU A 131 -4.27 6.86 -21.00
N PRO A 132 -5.40 6.84 -21.74
CA PRO A 132 -5.79 7.94 -22.62
C PRO A 132 -6.17 9.15 -21.76
N GLY A 133 -5.37 10.21 -21.83
CA GLY A 133 -5.43 11.38 -20.93
C GLY A 133 -4.08 11.73 -20.29
N GLY A 134 -3.09 10.84 -20.37
CA GLY A 134 -1.71 11.09 -19.94
C GLY A 134 -1.54 11.16 -18.42
N CYS A 135 -0.29 11.05 -17.99
CA CYS A 135 0.13 11.61 -16.70
C CYS A 135 0.94 12.85 -17.05
N ALA A 136 0.52 14.03 -16.61
CA ALA A 136 1.44 15.16 -16.55
C ALA A 136 2.52 14.78 -15.51
N GLY A 137 3.75 14.58 -15.97
CA GLY A 137 4.84 14.10 -15.14
C GLY A 137 6.09 13.69 -15.92
N ASP A 138 6.35 14.31 -17.06
CA ASP A 138 7.64 14.39 -17.72
C ASP A 138 8.21 15.79 -17.43
N GLY A 139 9.18 15.84 -16.53
CA GLY A 139 9.81 17.10 -16.15
C GLY A 139 10.83 16.86 -15.06
N GLU A 140 11.99 16.36 -15.48
CA GLU A 140 13.31 16.74 -14.97
C GLU A 140 13.32 17.50 -13.63
N LEU A 141 13.68 16.78 -12.57
CA LEU A 141 14.53 17.22 -11.45
C LEU A 141 15.35 16.00 -11.02
#